data_AF-A0A8H7B3Z8-F1
#
_entry.id   AF-A0A8H7B3Z8-F1
#
_cell.length_a   1.000
_cell.length_b   1.000
_cell.length_c   1.000
_cell.angle_alpha   90.00
_cell.angle_beta   90.00
_cell.angle_gamma   90.00
#
_symmetry.space_group_name_H-M   'P 1'
#
loop_
_entity.id
_entity.type
_entity.pdbx_description
1 polymer ?
#
loop_
_entity_poly.entity_id
_entity_poly.type
_entity_poly.pdbx_seq_one_letter_code
_entity_poly.pdbx_strand_id
1 'polypeptide(L)'
;MDYYKCPTHDLYSETQRRSLPPLSRNREQLNEDLVQDDIDRGSDATTIRTVDRSTLLPQTTRSAHAGEIGNTIVASQLVNEKIVYWTLNTFFPTLHLFFESGRSCVIDGGRLSDAFVGLDPALRFKLTDCAHEEEGRVSNSILPERFSDSGIGLVIQEAVVSQRTSIAVKNSQQWAPRDPPQFRIVTEMHTVIGLRLRGMNKMAFIWARTKAPSGGRLWGDIRLTLSDKCLEPSSYNNLQLNIIMPGATAIVLYPRKEGSTFDKEYYLKTHMPLAMKHWGPHGMKSYAVSELGADGPYSISSVMEFDSQEAVGKAMQDPGTKEIMDDVKNFTNSEPILVHGSIIGTS
;
A
#
# COMPACT_ATOMS: atom_id res chain seq x y z
N MET A 1 -7.20 -16.05 -6.72
CA MET A 1 -7.00 -15.31 -8.00
C MET A 1 -8.25 -15.51 -8.86
N ASP A 2 -8.42 -14.84 -10.00
CA ASP A 2 -9.48 -15.23 -10.94
C ASP A 2 -8.96 -16.32 -11.87
N TYR A 3 -9.28 -17.58 -11.56
CA TYR A 3 -8.90 -18.73 -12.36
C TYR A 3 -9.94 -19.05 -13.45
N TYR A 4 -11.14 -18.44 -13.40
CA TYR A 4 -12.29 -18.82 -14.23
C TYR A 4 -12.03 -18.67 -15.72
N LYS A 5 -11.09 -17.81 -16.11
CA LYS A 5 -10.70 -17.58 -17.50
C LYS A 5 -9.52 -18.46 -17.98
N CYS A 6 -8.92 -19.26 -17.09
CA CYS A 6 -7.77 -20.10 -17.40
C CYS A 6 -8.18 -21.45 -18.01
N PRO A 7 -7.47 -22.03 -18.98
CA PRO A 7 -7.75 -23.34 -19.55
C PRO A 7 -7.79 -24.47 -18.51
N THR A 8 -8.62 -25.49 -18.76
CA THR A 8 -8.83 -26.59 -17.80
C THR A 8 -7.53 -27.35 -17.47
N HIS A 9 -6.60 -27.48 -18.42
CA HIS A 9 -5.31 -28.12 -18.14
C HIS A 9 -4.42 -27.32 -17.18
N ASP A 10 -4.50 -25.98 -17.21
CA ASP A 10 -3.79 -25.12 -16.25
C ASP A 10 -4.36 -25.36 -14.84
N LEU A 11 -5.69 -25.44 -14.72
CA LEU A 11 -6.38 -25.73 -13.45
C LEU A 11 -5.97 -27.10 -12.89
N TYR A 12 -5.92 -28.14 -13.74
CA TYR A 12 -5.47 -29.47 -13.34
C TYR A 12 -4.02 -29.47 -12.87
N SER A 13 -3.12 -28.80 -13.60
CA SER A 13 -1.71 -28.72 -13.23
C SER A 13 -1.52 -28.03 -11.88
N GLU A 14 -2.26 -26.94 -11.64
CA GLU A 14 -2.16 -26.18 -10.40
C GLU A 14 -2.79 -26.90 -9.20
N THR A 15 -3.93 -27.58 -9.40
CA THR A 15 -4.55 -28.42 -8.34
C THR A 15 -3.64 -29.60 -7.97
N GLN A 16 -3.01 -30.24 -8.96
CA GLN A 16 -2.03 -31.31 -8.73
C GLN A 16 -0.81 -30.79 -7.96
N ARG A 17 -0.26 -29.62 -8.33
CA ARG A 17 0.87 -29.01 -7.62
C ARG A 17 0.54 -28.75 -6.15
N ARG A 18 -0.69 -28.32 -5.86
CA ARG A 18 -1.20 -28.08 -4.50
C ARG A 18 -1.57 -29.35 -3.75
N SER A 19 -1.44 -30.52 -4.39
CA SER A 19 -1.86 -31.81 -3.83
C SER A 19 -3.33 -31.83 -3.40
N LEU A 20 -4.20 -31.10 -4.12
CA LEU A 20 -5.63 -31.09 -3.85
C LEU A 20 -6.26 -32.42 -4.28
N PRO A 21 -7.32 -32.91 -3.59
CA PRO A 21 -7.87 -34.25 -3.82
C PRO A 21 -8.32 -34.48 -5.28
N PRO A 22 -7.92 -35.60 -5.91
CA PRO A 22 -8.33 -35.94 -7.27
C PRO A 22 -9.72 -36.60 -7.24
N LEU A 23 -10.76 -35.81 -7.04
CA LEU A 23 -12.12 -36.27 -7.33
C LEU A 23 -12.45 -35.95 -8.80
N SER A 24 -13.44 -36.61 -9.38
CA SER A 24 -13.97 -36.32 -10.73
C SER A 24 -14.55 -34.90 -10.79
N ARG A 25 -13.67 -33.90 -10.87
CA ARG A 25 -14.01 -32.49 -10.78
C ARG A 25 -14.25 -31.94 -12.18
N ASN A 26 -15.41 -31.34 -12.38
CA ASN A 26 -15.66 -30.51 -13.54
C ASN A 26 -14.80 -29.23 -13.42
N ARG A 27 -14.77 -28.43 -14.50
CA ARG A 27 -13.98 -27.19 -14.54
C ARG A 27 -14.34 -26.22 -13.42
N GLU A 28 -15.61 -26.10 -13.07
CA GLU A 28 -16.10 -25.17 -12.04
C GLU A 28 -15.55 -25.56 -10.67
N GLN A 29 -15.65 -26.84 -10.31
CA GLN A 29 -15.13 -27.35 -9.05
C GLN A 29 -13.63 -27.11 -8.92
N LEU A 30 -12.83 -27.37 -9.98
CA LEU A 30 -11.39 -27.08 -9.97
C LEU A 30 -11.09 -25.60 -9.68
N ASN A 31 -11.90 -24.68 -10.22
CA ASN A 31 -11.71 -23.26 -9.94
C ASN A 31 -12.05 -22.93 -8.48
N GLU A 32 -13.19 -23.41 -7.99
CA GLU A 32 -13.63 -23.19 -6.61
C GLU A 32 -12.60 -23.71 -5.60
N ASP A 33 -12.06 -24.90 -5.82
CA ASP A 33 -11.05 -25.47 -4.93
C ASP A 33 -9.76 -24.64 -4.89
N LEU A 34 -9.32 -24.10 -6.04
CA LEU A 34 -8.15 -23.22 -6.11
C LEU A 34 -8.41 -21.88 -5.43
N VAL A 35 -9.62 -21.33 -5.57
CA VAL A 35 -10.01 -20.09 -4.88
C VAL A 35 -10.11 -20.31 -3.38
N GLN A 36 -10.70 -21.43 -2.95
CA GLN A 36 -10.81 -21.76 -1.53
C GLN A 36 -9.42 -22.02 -0.92
N ASP A 37 -8.55 -22.73 -1.62
CA ASP A 37 -7.18 -22.96 -1.14
C ASP A 37 -6.35 -21.66 -1.08
N ASP A 38 -6.57 -20.71 -2.00
CA ASP A 38 -6.02 -19.35 -1.91
C ASP A 38 -6.51 -18.61 -0.65
N ILE A 39 -7.75 -18.83 -0.21
CA ILE A 39 -8.32 -18.23 1.00
C ILE A 39 -7.71 -18.89 2.25
N ASP A 40 -7.67 -20.23 2.27
CA ASP A 40 -7.29 -21.00 3.44
C ASP A 40 -5.78 -20.88 3.75
N ARG A 41 -4.94 -20.92 2.71
CA ARG A 41 -3.48 -20.91 2.86
C ARG A 41 -2.83 -19.57 2.45
N GLY A 42 -3.59 -18.64 1.88
CA GLY A 42 -3.06 -17.33 1.48
C GLY A 42 -1.90 -17.44 0.49
N SER A 43 -0.80 -16.73 0.76
CA SER A 43 0.41 -16.78 -0.07
C SER A 43 1.09 -18.14 -0.08
N ASP A 44 0.92 -18.99 0.95
CA ASP A 44 1.46 -20.35 0.98
C ASP A 44 0.81 -21.23 -0.11
N ALA A 45 -0.41 -20.90 -0.53
CA ALA A 45 -1.09 -21.60 -1.62
C ALA A 45 -0.38 -21.42 -2.97
N THR A 46 0.09 -20.19 -3.22
CA THR A 46 0.59 -19.75 -4.52
C THR A 46 2.11 -19.74 -4.62
N THR A 47 2.82 -19.88 -3.49
CA THR A 47 4.29 -19.87 -3.48
C THR A 47 4.85 -21.21 -3.96
N ILE A 48 5.82 -21.15 -4.87
CA ILE A 48 6.56 -22.31 -5.36
C ILE A 48 7.86 -22.45 -4.58
N ARG A 49 8.63 -21.36 -4.49
CA ARG A 49 9.89 -21.30 -3.73
C ARG A 49 10.26 -19.87 -3.39
N THR A 50 11.04 -19.70 -2.35
CA THR A 50 11.69 -18.42 -2.01
C THR A 50 13.17 -18.67 -1.81
N VAL A 51 14.02 -17.83 -2.42
CA VAL A 51 15.49 -17.95 -2.36
C VAL A 51 16.06 -16.65 -1.79
N ASP A 52 16.95 -16.77 -0.81
CA ASP A 52 17.64 -15.63 -0.23
C ASP A 52 18.71 -15.09 -1.19
N ARG A 53 18.62 -13.80 -1.56
CA ARG A 53 19.58 -13.15 -2.45
C ARG A 53 20.94 -12.92 -1.80
N SER A 54 21.04 -12.94 -0.47
CA SER A 54 22.32 -12.82 0.24
C SER A 54 23.30 -13.94 -0.12
N THR A 55 22.78 -15.10 -0.51
CA THR A 55 23.57 -16.32 -0.85
C THR A 55 23.96 -16.42 -2.33
N LEU A 56 23.45 -15.54 -3.19
CA LEU A 56 23.55 -15.63 -4.66
C LEU A 56 24.64 -14.73 -5.28
N LEU A 57 25.71 -14.38 -4.57
CA LEU A 57 26.85 -13.66 -5.15
C LEU A 57 27.96 -14.61 -5.62
N PRO A 58 28.04 -14.96 -6.92
CA PRO A 58 29.32 -15.25 -7.56
C PRO A 58 30.11 -13.95 -7.75
N GLN A 59 31.39 -13.98 -7.35
CA GLN A 59 32.38 -12.97 -7.73
C GLN A 59 32.48 -12.90 -9.25
N THR A 60 31.74 -12.00 -9.90
CA THR A 60 32.10 -11.31 -11.17
C THR A 60 30.83 -10.73 -11.78
N THR A 61 30.60 -9.44 -11.58
CA THR A 61 30.20 -8.49 -12.64
C THR A 61 29.95 -7.13 -12.00
N ARG A 62 30.99 -6.29 -11.98
CA ARG A 62 30.80 -4.84 -11.97
C ARG A 62 30.18 -4.47 -13.30
N SER A 63 28.86 -4.37 -13.36
CA SER A 63 28.16 -3.74 -14.47
C SER A 63 27.40 -2.51 -13.98
N ALA A 64 27.50 -1.44 -14.74
CA ALA A 64 27.21 -0.06 -14.37
C ALA A 64 25.71 0.28 -14.30
N HIS A 65 24.93 -0.46 -13.49
CA HIS A 65 23.57 -0.13 -13.05
C HIS A 65 23.47 -0.31 -11.52
N ALA A 66 24.50 0.16 -10.79
CA ALA A 66 24.60 0.05 -9.34
C ALA A 66 23.67 1.05 -8.62
N GLY A 67 22.36 0.84 -8.74
CA GLY A 67 21.32 1.52 -7.97
C GLY A 67 20.67 0.67 -6.87
N GLU A 68 20.99 -0.62 -6.77
CA GLU A 68 20.23 -1.58 -5.94
C GLU A 68 21.07 -2.34 -4.91
N ILE A 69 22.23 -1.82 -4.52
CA ILE A 69 23.04 -2.39 -3.41
C ILE A 69 22.58 -1.84 -2.04
N GLY A 70 21.70 -0.84 -2.02
CA GLY A 70 21.19 -0.22 -0.78
C GLY A 70 20.20 -1.09 0.01
N ASN A 71 19.37 -1.92 -0.64
CA ASN A 71 18.20 -2.52 0.03
C ASN A 71 18.54 -3.68 0.98
N THR A 72 19.57 -4.48 0.70
CA THR A 72 19.97 -5.62 1.56
C THR A 72 20.58 -5.16 2.88
N ILE A 73 21.35 -4.06 2.85
CA ILE A 73 21.96 -3.46 4.05
C ILE A 73 20.85 -2.95 4.98
N VAL A 74 19.77 -2.40 4.44
CA VAL A 74 18.68 -1.82 5.22
C VAL A 74 17.84 -2.89 5.92
N ALA A 75 17.57 -4.05 5.31
CA ALA A 75 16.81 -5.12 5.98
C ALA A 75 17.54 -5.63 7.24
N SER A 76 18.86 -5.79 7.19
CA SER A 76 19.65 -6.22 8.35
C SER A 76 19.61 -5.24 9.53
N GLN A 77 19.32 -3.95 9.28
CA GLN A 77 19.18 -2.92 10.32
C GLN A 77 17.91 -3.06 11.15
N LEU A 78 16.95 -3.88 10.70
CA LEU A 78 15.75 -4.23 11.47
C LEU A 78 16.02 -5.29 12.54
N VAL A 79 17.13 -6.01 12.47
CA VAL A 79 17.44 -7.08 13.43
C VAL A 79 17.59 -6.50 14.83
N ASN A 80 16.99 -7.19 15.80
CA ASN A 80 16.83 -6.80 17.20
C ASN A 80 15.83 -5.66 17.47
N GLU A 81 15.19 -5.10 16.44
CA GLU A 81 14.10 -4.17 16.69
C GLU A 81 12.88 -4.89 17.25
N LYS A 82 12.21 -4.23 18.21
CA LYS A 82 10.99 -4.72 18.84
C LYS A 82 9.80 -3.94 18.30
N ILE A 83 8.92 -4.62 17.56
CA ILE A 83 7.69 -4.03 17.03
C ILE A 83 6.74 -3.76 18.18
N VAL A 84 6.30 -2.50 18.30
CA VAL A 84 5.33 -2.06 19.31
C VAL A 84 3.97 -1.71 18.71
N TYR A 85 3.95 -1.36 17.42
CA TYR A 85 2.75 -1.05 16.67
C TYR A 85 3.00 -1.27 15.18
N TRP A 86 1.96 -1.54 14.40
CA TRP A 86 2.04 -1.57 12.95
C TRP A 86 0.72 -1.17 12.29
N THR A 87 0.82 -0.67 11.07
CA THR A 87 -0.32 -0.41 10.19
C THR A 87 -0.13 -1.11 8.86
N LEU A 88 -1.22 -1.61 8.27
CA LEU A 88 -1.20 -2.26 6.96
C LEU A 88 -2.36 -1.75 6.11
N ASN A 89 -2.03 -1.24 4.92
CA ASN A 89 -2.99 -0.82 3.89
C ASN A 89 -4.06 0.19 4.38
N THR A 90 -3.79 0.96 5.44
CA THR A 90 -4.75 1.95 5.95
C THR A 90 -5.09 3.02 4.90
N PHE A 91 -4.07 3.60 4.27
CA PHE A 91 -4.23 4.69 3.30
C PHE A 91 -3.51 4.40 1.99
N PHE A 92 -2.34 3.76 2.09
CA PHE A 92 -1.50 3.37 0.98
C PHE A 92 -1.17 1.89 1.11
N PRO A 93 -0.91 1.19 -0.01
CA PRO A 93 -0.56 -0.22 -0.02
C PRO A 93 0.86 -0.40 0.53
N THR A 94 0.95 -0.35 1.85
CA THR A 94 2.18 -0.30 2.63
C THR A 94 1.97 -0.98 3.97
N LEU A 95 3.04 -1.61 4.47
CA LEU A 95 3.17 -2.01 5.86
C LEU A 95 4.09 -0.98 6.56
N HIS A 96 3.61 -0.42 7.65
CA HIS A 96 4.37 0.48 8.51
C HIS A 96 4.64 -0.22 9.83
N LEU A 97 5.91 -0.34 10.22
CA LEU A 97 6.31 -0.91 11.51
C LEU A 97 6.91 0.19 12.39
N PHE A 98 6.49 0.22 13.65
CA PHE A 98 6.99 1.14 14.66
C PHE A 98 7.72 0.34 15.73
N PHE A 99 8.90 0.81 16.12
CA PHE A 99 9.77 0.08 17.03
C PHE A 99 9.94 0.77 18.38
N GLU A 100 10.20 -0.03 19.41
CA GLU A 100 10.50 0.45 20.77
C GLU A 100 11.70 1.40 20.81
N SER A 101 12.66 1.24 19.88
CA SER A 101 13.83 2.11 19.78
C SER A 101 13.52 3.56 19.39
N GLY A 102 12.27 3.84 18.99
CA GLY A 102 11.94 5.08 18.32
C GLY A 102 12.43 5.13 16.87
N ARG A 103 12.58 3.99 16.17
CA ARG A 103 12.72 3.93 14.70
C ARG A 103 11.44 3.41 14.06
N SER A 104 11.22 3.72 12.79
CA SER A 104 10.11 3.15 12.03
C SER A 104 10.57 2.74 10.64
N CYS A 105 9.88 1.77 10.04
CA CYS A 105 10.12 1.41 8.64
C CYS A 105 8.85 1.31 7.83
N VAL A 106 8.96 1.67 6.55
CA VAL A 106 7.92 1.58 5.54
C VAL A 106 8.29 0.48 4.57
N ILE A 107 7.37 -0.44 4.33
CA ILE A 107 7.49 -1.48 3.32
C ILE A 107 6.35 -1.30 2.33
N ASP A 108 6.69 -0.99 1.07
CA ASP A 108 5.71 -0.66 0.02
C ASP A 108 5.85 -1.55 -1.22
N GLY A 109 4.78 -1.65 -2.00
CA GLY A 109 4.74 -2.41 -3.26
C GLY A 109 5.36 -1.70 -4.47
N GLY A 110 6.22 -0.69 -4.27
CA GLY A 110 6.86 0.06 -5.34
C GLY A 110 5.91 0.94 -6.17
N ARG A 111 6.27 1.19 -7.44
CA ARG A 111 5.50 2.03 -8.39
C ARG A 111 4.30 1.32 -9.04
N LEU A 112 3.75 0.30 -8.40
CA LEU A 112 2.63 -0.45 -8.95
C LEU A 112 1.32 0.33 -8.75
N SER A 113 0.62 0.64 -9.84
CA SER A 113 -0.75 1.12 -9.79
C SER A 113 -1.66 0.05 -9.18
N ASP A 114 -2.55 0.44 -8.28
CA ASP A 114 -3.46 -0.47 -7.55
C ASP A 114 -2.74 -1.61 -6.82
N ALA A 115 -1.55 -1.30 -6.27
CA ALA A 115 -0.82 -2.23 -5.42
C ALA A 115 -1.63 -2.63 -4.18
N PHE A 116 -1.31 -3.82 -3.68
CA PHE A 116 -1.77 -4.36 -2.42
C PHE A 116 -0.58 -5.02 -1.74
N VAL A 117 -0.27 -4.62 -0.52
CA VAL A 117 0.76 -5.26 0.31
C VAL A 117 0.10 -6.31 1.19
N GLY A 118 0.74 -7.46 1.32
CA GLY A 118 0.24 -8.54 2.15
C GLY A 118 1.35 -9.24 2.91
N LEU A 119 0.92 -10.04 3.88
CA LEU A 119 1.76 -10.78 4.79
C LEU A 119 1.53 -12.28 4.58
N ASP A 120 2.59 -13.07 4.68
CA ASP A 120 2.42 -14.50 4.84
C ASP A 120 1.64 -14.82 6.13
N PRO A 121 0.81 -15.89 6.14
CA PRO A 121 -0.10 -16.17 7.27
C PRO A 121 0.60 -16.26 8.62
N ALA A 122 1.79 -16.88 8.68
CA ALA A 122 2.55 -17.01 9.92
C ALA A 122 3.03 -15.66 10.48
N LEU A 123 3.43 -14.72 9.60
CA LEU A 123 3.83 -13.38 10.03
C LEU A 123 2.61 -12.57 10.46
N ARG A 124 1.52 -12.61 9.69
CA ARG A 124 0.26 -11.96 10.02
C ARG A 124 -0.24 -12.38 11.39
N PHE A 125 -0.31 -13.69 11.64
CA PHE A 125 -0.72 -14.24 12.94
C PHE A 125 0.20 -13.76 14.05
N LYS A 126 1.52 -13.79 13.86
CA LYS A 126 2.45 -13.36 14.91
C LYS A 126 2.30 -11.87 15.24
N LEU A 127 2.05 -11.04 14.24
CA LEU A 127 1.89 -9.61 14.39
C LEU A 127 0.60 -9.21 15.14
N THR A 128 -0.40 -10.10 15.25
CA THR A 128 -1.58 -9.84 16.09
C THR A 128 -1.28 -9.89 17.59
N ASP A 129 -0.07 -10.23 18.02
CA ASP A 129 0.33 -10.16 19.43
C ASP A 129 0.44 -8.72 19.95
N CYS A 130 0.42 -7.70 19.07
CA CYS A 130 0.42 -6.28 19.45
C CYS A 130 -0.80 -5.53 18.92
N ALA A 131 -1.02 -4.32 19.45
CA ALA A 131 -2.00 -3.38 18.90
C ALA A 131 -1.60 -2.99 17.49
N HIS A 132 -2.59 -2.95 16.59
CA HIS A 132 -2.33 -2.70 15.18
C HIS A 132 -3.56 -2.21 14.45
N GLU A 133 -3.32 -1.71 13.24
CA GLU A 133 -4.35 -1.33 12.30
C GLU A 133 -4.18 -2.04 10.97
N GLU A 134 -5.24 -2.65 10.48
CA GLU A 134 -5.23 -3.36 9.20
C GLU A 134 -6.47 -3.02 8.40
N GLU A 135 -6.28 -2.56 7.16
CA GLU A 135 -7.36 -2.13 6.27
C GLU A 135 -8.30 -1.13 6.96
N GLY A 136 -7.72 -0.15 7.67
CA GLY A 136 -8.46 0.89 8.41
C GLY A 136 -9.14 0.42 9.71
N ARG A 137 -8.98 -0.84 10.11
CA ARG A 137 -9.57 -1.39 11.36
C ARG A 137 -8.53 -1.56 12.44
N VAL A 138 -8.76 -0.93 13.60
CA VAL A 138 -7.90 -1.08 14.76
C VAL A 138 -8.28 -2.34 15.55
N SER A 139 -7.30 -3.18 15.84
CA SER A 139 -7.45 -4.43 16.61
C SER A 139 -6.53 -4.42 17.83
N ASN A 140 -6.95 -5.12 18.90
CA ASN A 140 -6.33 -5.08 20.24
C ASN A 140 -6.24 -3.65 20.83
N SER A 141 -7.17 -2.78 20.41
CA SER A 141 -7.24 -1.37 20.81
C SER A 141 -8.16 -1.18 22.01
N ILE A 142 -7.69 -1.64 23.16
CA ILE A 142 -8.10 -1.05 24.44
C ILE A 142 -6.79 -0.91 25.20
N LEU A 143 -6.19 0.28 25.11
CA LEU A 143 -5.01 0.77 25.84
C LEU A 143 -4.23 -0.31 26.60
N PRO A 144 -2.96 -0.63 26.23
CA PRO A 144 -2.16 -1.46 27.10
C PRO A 144 -2.02 -0.75 28.46
N GLU A 145 -2.26 -1.48 29.55
CA GLU A 145 -1.71 -1.11 30.85
C GLU A 145 -0.24 -0.76 30.62
N ARG A 146 0.14 0.50 30.94
CA ARG A 146 1.49 1.02 30.75
C ARG A 146 2.53 -0.06 31.01
N PHE A 147 3.15 -0.54 29.94
CA PHE A 147 4.30 -1.44 29.99
C PHE A 147 4.13 -2.60 30.98
N SER A 148 2.98 -3.27 31.00
CA SER A 148 2.89 -4.56 31.67
C SER A 148 3.63 -5.60 30.82
N ASP A 149 4.76 -6.07 31.34
CA ASP A 149 5.53 -7.21 30.84
C ASP A 149 4.59 -8.32 30.36
N SER A 150 4.35 -8.40 29.06
CA SER A 150 3.45 -9.40 28.47
C SER A 150 4.10 -10.03 27.25
N GLY A 151 4.83 -11.10 27.52
CA GLY A 151 5.17 -12.11 26.52
C GLY A 151 6.45 -11.84 25.73
N ILE A 152 6.95 -12.92 25.14
CA ILE A 152 8.13 -12.99 24.29
C ILE A 152 7.97 -11.96 23.15
N GLY A 153 8.46 -10.73 23.34
CA GLY A 153 8.12 -9.59 22.49
C GLY A 153 8.37 -9.81 20.99
N LEU A 154 7.71 -9.00 20.15
CA LEU A 154 7.83 -9.01 18.68
C LEU A 154 9.20 -8.47 18.21
N VAL A 155 10.26 -9.14 18.65
CA VAL A 155 11.64 -8.83 18.31
C VAL A 155 11.98 -9.52 17.00
N ILE A 156 12.44 -8.75 16.02
CA ILE A 156 12.92 -9.25 14.75
C ILE A 156 14.25 -9.96 14.99
N GLN A 157 14.30 -11.28 14.76
CA GLN A 157 15.54 -12.06 14.91
C GLN A 157 16.33 -12.14 13.60
N GLU A 158 15.63 -12.20 12.48
CA GLU A 158 16.24 -12.17 11.14
C GLU A 158 15.36 -11.33 10.21
N ALA A 159 16.01 -10.61 9.31
CA ALA A 159 15.38 -9.82 8.27
C ALA A 159 16.20 -9.90 6.98
N VAL A 160 15.56 -10.25 5.87
CA VAL A 160 16.23 -10.52 4.59
C VAL A 160 15.41 -10.00 3.41
N VAL A 161 16.10 -9.58 2.35
CA VAL A 161 15.47 -9.36 1.03
C VAL A 161 15.64 -10.64 0.22
N SER A 162 14.54 -11.22 -0.24
CA SER A 162 14.54 -12.50 -0.94
C SER A 162 13.79 -12.42 -2.26
N GLN A 163 14.05 -13.39 -3.13
CA GLN A 163 13.35 -13.54 -4.39
C GLN A 163 12.38 -14.71 -4.31
N ARG A 164 11.10 -14.44 -4.51
CA ARG A 164 10.03 -15.44 -4.46
C ARG A 164 9.56 -15.76 -5.88
N THR A 165 9.36 -17.04 -6.15
CA THR A 165 8.63 -17.52 -7.33
C THR A 165 7.22 -17.93 -6.88
N SER A 166 6.20 -17.28 -7.45
CA SER A 166 4.80 -17.51 -7.13
C SER A 166 3.97 -17.74 -8.39
N ILE A 167 2.84 -18.42 -8.24
CA ILE A 167 1.82 -18.57 -9.27
C ILE A 167 1.14 -17.22 -9.52
N ALA A 168 0.91 -16.88 -10.77
CA ALA A 168 0.21 -15.68 -11.23
C ALA A 168 -0.79 -16.05 -12.32
N VAL A 169 -1.79 -15.19 -12.53
CA VAL A 169 -2.74 -15.33 -13.65
C VAL A 169 -2.56 -14.15 -14.58
N LYS A 170 -2.10 -14.42 -15.81
CA LYS A 170 -1.80 -13.38 -16.81
C LYS A 170 -2.62 -13.61 -18.08
N ASN A 171 -2.99 -12.53 -18.74
CA ASN A 171 -3.52 -12.60 -20.09
C ASN A 171 -2.34 -12.89 -21.05
N SER A 172 -2.39 -14.01 -21.76
CA SER A 172 -1.39 -14.38 -22.77
C SER A 172 -1.56 -13.51 -24.01
N GLN A 173 -0.92 -12.35 -24.04
CA GLN A 173 -0.58 -11.68 -25.30
C GLN A 173 0.69 -12.34 -25.88
N GLN A 174 0.58 -13.56 -26.42
CA GLN A 174 1.67 -14.15 -27.21
C GLN A 174 1.23 -14.36 -28.67
N TRP A 175 1.73 -13.45 -29.52
CA TRP A 175 2.21 -13.60 -30.89
C TRP A 175 1.32 -14.05 -32.07
N ALA A 176 -0.01 -14.07 -31.96
CA ALA A 176 -0.87 -14.20 -33.14
C ALA A 176 -2.10 -13.28 -33.08
N PRO A 177 -2.33 -12.38 -34.06
CA PRO A 177 -3.52 -11.51 -34.10
C PRO A 177 -4.87 -12.24 -34.20
N ARG A 178 -4.87 -13.57 -34.30
CA ARG A 178 -6.07 -14.37 -34.59
C ARG A 178 -6.59 -15.20 -33.42
N ASP A 179 -5.83 -15.34 -32.34
CA ASP A 179 -6.28 -16.10 -31.18
C ASP A 179 -6.94 -15.19 -30.13
N PRO A 180 -8.08 -15.58 -29.56
CA PRO A 180 -8.72 -14.81 -28.50
C PRO A 180 -7.80 -14.76 -27.26
N PRO A 181 -7.81 -13.64 -26.51
CA PRO A 181 -7.00 -13.50 -25.30
C PRO A 181 -7.32 -14.61 -24.31
N GLN A 182 -6.29 -15.40 -23.96
CA GLN A 182 -6.43 -16.55 -23.07
C GLN A 182 -5.66 -16.29 -21.78
N PHE A 183 -6.35 -16.36 -20.64
CA PHE A 183 -5.68 -16.26 -19.35
C PHE A 183 -4.91 -17.54 -19.08
N ARG A 184 -3.72 -17.42 -18.50
CA ARG A 184 -2.84 -18.54 -18.21
C ARG A 184 -2.37 -18.49 -16.78
N ILE A 185 -2.28 -19.66 -16.16
CA ILE A 185 -1.58 -19.83 -14.89
C ILE A 185 -0.09 -19.92 -15.21
N VAL A 186 0.67 -18.94 -14.74
CA VAL A 186 2.11 -18.82 -15.01
C VAL A 186 2.88 -18.67 -13.71
N THR A 187 4.19 -18.88 -13.76
CA THR A 187 5.08 -18.57 -12.63
C THR A 187 5.67 -17.18 -12.82
N GLU A 188 5.70 -16.39 -11.76
CA GLU A 188 6.27 -15.06 -11.73
C GLU A 188 7.24 -14.93 -10.57
N MET A 189 8.33 -14.20 -10.82
CA MET A 189 9.38 -13.96 -9.85
C MET A 189 9.29 -12.51 -9.38
N HIS A 190 9.36 -12.31 -8.06
CA HIS A 190 9.18 -10.99 -7.44
C HIS A 190 10.01 -10.88 -6.15
N THR A 191 10.27 -9.65 -5.75
CA THR A 191 11.03 -9.32 -4.54
C THR A 191 10.13 -9.27 -3.32
N VAL A 192 10.52 -10.01 -2.28
CA VAL A 192 9.82 -10.08 -0.99
C VAL A 192 10.76 -9.74 0.15
N ILE A 193 10.20 -9.31 1.27
CA ILE A 193 10.97 -9.05 2.50
C ILE A 193 10.62 -10.09 3.53
N GLY A 194 11.60 -10.87 3.95
CA GLY A 194 11.44 -11.89 4.99
C GLY A 194 11.70 -11.29 6.36
N LEU A 195 10.82 -11.56 7.31
CA LEU A 195 11.02 -11.34 8.74
C LEU A 195 10.83 -12.66 9.49
N ARG A 196 11.74 -12.94 10.42
CA ARG A 196 11.58 -14.00 11.42
C ARG A 196 11.54 -13.36 12.79
N LEU A 197 10.34 -13.25 13.35
CA LEU A 197 10.14 -12.72 14.69
C LEU A 197 10.47 -13.81 15.73
N ARG A 198 10.83 -13.38 16.93
CA ARG A 198 11.07 -14.28 18.06
C ARG A 198 9.84 -15.16 18.29
N GLY A 199 10.06 -16.48 18.37
CA GLY A 199 9.00 -17.48 18.52
C GLY A 199 8.42 -18.00 17.20
N MET A 200 8.87 -17.50 16.05
CA MET A 200 8.55 -18.12 14.75
C MET A 200 9.58 -19.19 14.39
N ASN A 201 9.09 -20.35 13.94
CA ASN A 201 9.92 -21.49 13.55
C ASN A 201 10.54 -21.35 12.16
N LYS A 202 9.95 -20.50 11.30
CA LYS A 202 10.39 -20.28 9.92
C LYS A 202 10.31 -18.80 9.56
N MET A 203 11.11 -18.41 8.56
CA MET A 203 10.97 -17.11 7.90
C MET A 203 9.58 -16.99 7.27
N ALA A 204 8.98 -15.82 7.37
CA ALA A 204 7.75 -15.49 6.67
C ALA A 204 7.90 -14.10 6.05
N PHE A 205 7.17 -13.83 4.98
CA PHE A 205 7.50 -12.73 4.09
C PHE A 205 6.34 -11.75 3.89
N ILE A 206 6.71 -10.50 3.69
CA ILE A 206 5.87 -9.45 3.14
C ILE A 206 6.00 -9.50 1.61
N TRP A 207 4.87 -9.37 0.91
CA TRP A 207 4.78 -9.43 -0.55
C TRP A 207 3.83 -8.36 -1.09
N ALA A 208 3.99 -7.99 -2.36
CA ALA A 208 3.10 -7.04 -3.03
C ALA A 208 2.49 -7.66 -4.28
N ARG A 209 1.30 -7.21 -4.65
CA ARG A 209 0.60 -7.63 -5.87
C ARG A 209 -0.27 -6.50 -6.42
N THR A 210 -0.66 -6.60 -7.68
CA THR A 210 -1.66 -5.71 -8.28
C THR A 210 -2.70 -6.52 -9.07
N LYS A 211 -3.87 -5.92 -9.28
CA LYS A 211 -4.87 -6.44 -10.24
C LYS A 211 -4.46 -5.99 -11.64
N ALA A 212 -4.33 -6.94 -12.56
CA ALA A 212 -4.12 -6.59 -13.96
C ALA A 212 -5.40 -5.97 -14.54
N PRO A 213 -5.33 -5.01 -15.48
CA PRO A 213 -6.50 -4.36 -16.08
C PRO A 213 -7.54 -5.31 -16.69
N SER A 214 -7.13 -6.53 -17.05
CA SER A 214 -7.99 -7.56 -17.65
C SER A 214 -8.56 -8.57 -16.63
N GLY A 215 -8.30 -8.38 -15.32
CA GLY A 215 -8.75 -9.25 -14.23
C GLY A 215 -7.73 -10.31 -13.78
N GLY A 216 -6.52 -10.29 -14.34
CA GLY A 216 -5.41 -11.12 -13.85
C GLY A 216 -4.84 -10.64 -12.51
N ARG A 217 -3.90 -11.39 -11.93
CA ARG A 217 -3.12 -10.97 -10.75
C ARG A 217 -1.64 -11.05 -11.11
N LEU A 218 -0.93 -9.95 -10.84
CA LEU A 218 0.52 -9.84 -11.00
C LEU A 218 1.17 -9.65 -9.64
N TRP A 219 2.35 -10.24 -9.46
CA TRP A 219 3.18 -9.96 -8.29
C TRP A 219 4.05 -8.74 -8.51
N GLY A 220 4.39 -8.10 -7.40
CA GLY A 220 5.10 -6.84 -7.35
C GLY A 220 6.37 -6.90 -6.53
N ASP A 221 7.38 -6.14 -6.94
CA ASP A 221 8.59 -5.96 -6.14
C ASP A 221 8.31 -5.04 -4.96
N ILE A 222 8.68 -5.51 -3.77
CA ILE A 222 8.64 -4.70 -2.56
C ILE A 222 9.90 -3.85 -2.37
N ARG A 223 9.72 -2.67 -1.77
CA ARG A 223 10.77 -1.79 -1.28
C ARG A 223 10.66 -1.59 0.22
N LEU A 224 11.79 -1.32 0.86
CA LEU A 224 11.86 -1.00 2.28
C LEU A 224 12.66 0.27 2.50
N THR A 225 12.09 1.14 3.33
CA THR A 225 12.66 2.42 3.72
C THR A 225 12.68 2.50 5.24
N LEU A 226 13.83 2.83 5.83
CA LEU A 226 14.00 3.01 7.28
C LEU A 226 14.04 4.50 7.62
N SER A 227 13.44 4.88 8.74
CA SER A 227 13.51 6.23 9.31
C SER A 227 14.09 6.17 10.73
N ASP A 228 15.13 6.97 10.96
CA ASP A 228 15.76 7.15 12.29
C ASP A 228 14.95 8.07 13.21
N LYS A 229 13.85 8.65 12.71
CA LYS A 229 12.91 9.43 13.51
C LYS A 229 11.62 8.64 13.70
N CYS A 230 11.36 8.15 14.91
CA CYS A 230 9.99 7.95 15.35
C CYS A 230 9.41 9.25 15.84
N LEU A 231 8.14 9.43 15.53
CA LEU A 231 7.24 10.17 16.38
C LEU A 231 7.17 9.40 17.72
N GLU A 232 7.79 9.96 18.77
CA GLU A 232 8.02 9.33 20.08
C GLU A 232 6.75 8.79 20.78
N PRO A 233 6.79 7.62 21.45
CA PRO A 233 5.65 7.04 22.19
C PRO A 233 5.37 7.66 23.58
N SER A 234 6.15 8.64 24.03
CA SER A 234 6.09 9.20 25.39
C SER A 234 5.05 10.32 25.58
N SER A 235 4.40 10.76 24.50
CA SER A 235 3.31 11.76 24.52
C SER A 235 1.92 11.17 24.81
N TYR A 236 1.77 9.84 24.81
CA TYR A 236 0.45 9.16 24.87
C TYR A 236 -0.33 9.29 26.18
N ASN A 237 0.27 9.79 27.28
CA ASN A 237 -0.44 9.88 28.57
C ASN A 237 -1.20 11.19 28.79
N ASN A 238 -0.95 12.23 27.97
CA ASN A 238 -1.77 13.45 27.97
C ASN A 238 -2.71 13.53 26.75
N LEU A 239 -2.77 12.46 25.96
CA LEU A 239 -3.48 12.38 24.68
C LEU A 239 -4.77 11.54 24.74
N GLN A 240 -5.28 11.22 25.94
CA GLN A 240 -6.63 10.64 26.05
C GLN A 240 -7.75 11.63 25.68
N LEU A 241 -7.42 12.89 25.37
CA LEU A 241 -8.38 13.86 24.85
C LEU A 241 -7.95 14.60 23.58
N ASN A 242 -6.79 14.28 22.99
CA ASN A 242 -6.37 14.83 21.70
C ASN A 242 -5.46 13.81 21.02
N ILE A 243 -5.57 13.65 19.69
CA ILE A 243 -4.65 12.95 18.79
C ILE A 243 -4.95 11.45 18.49
N ILE A 244 -6.02 11.22 17.73
CA ILE A 244 -5.85 10.70 16.36
C ILE A 244 -5.09 11.82 15.62
N MET A 245 -3.97 11.61 14.93
CA MET A 245 -3.59 12.58 13.88
C MET A 245 -4.29 12.10 12.62
N PRO A 246 -5.55 12.50 12.38
CA PRO A 246 -6.12 12.25 11.10
C PRO A 246 -5.35 13.08 10.09
N GLY A 247 -5.13 12.52 8.90
CA GLY A 247 -4.87 13.39 7.75
C GLY A 247 -5.91 14.51 7.75
N ALA A 248 -5.56 15.69 7.26
CA ALA A 248 -6.56 16.71 7.02
C ALA A 248 -6.98 16.68 5.57
N THR A 249 -8.21 17.07 5.32
CA THR A 249 -8.67 17.38 3.98
C THR A 249 -8.88 18.87 3.84
N ALA A 250 -8.47 19.42 2.71
CA ALA A 250 -8.94 20.72 2.24
C ALA A 250 -9.76 20.48 0.98
N ILE A 251 -11.02 20.91 1.00
CA ILE A 251 -11.98 20.74 -0.08
C ILE A 251 -12.31 22.13 -0.62
N VAL A 252 -12.17 22.28 -1.93
CA VAL A 252 -12.57 23.47 -2.67
C VAL A 252 -13.79 23.11 -3.51
N LEU A 253 -14.89 23.85 -3.33
CA LEU A 253 -16.15 23.64 -4.04
C LEU A 253 -16.47 24.87 -4.87
N TYR A 254 -16.75 24.68 -6.16
CA TYR A 254 -17.15 25.76 -7.07
C TYR A 254 -18.66 25.74 -7.28
N PRO A 255 -19.40 26.78 -6.83
CA PRO A 255 -20.85 26.83 -6.98
C PRO A 255 -21.29 26.81 -8.44
N ARG A 256 -22.38 26.10 -8.72
CA ARG A 256 -23.05 26.13 -10.02
C ARG A 256 -24.01 27.32 -10.04
N LYS A 257 -23.72 28.32 -10.85
CA LYS A 257 -24.56 29.50 -11.09
C LYS A 257 -24.77 29.70 -12.58
N GLU A 258 -25.88 30.30 -12.98
CA GLU A 258 -26.09 30.66 -14.37
C GLU A 258 -24.96 31.58 -14.86
N GLY A 259 -24.34 31.25 -15.99
CA GLY A 259 -23.18 31.97 -16.53
C GLY A 259 -21.83 31.65 -15.86
N SER A 260 -21.75 30.67 -14.94
CA SER A 260 -20.46 30.24 -14.37
C SER A 260 -19.57 29.59 -15.43
N THR A 261 -18.30 29.99 -15.52
CA THR A 261 -17.29 29.39 -16.39
C THR A 261 -16.25 28.62 -15.57
N PHE A 262 -15.70 27.56 -16.16
CA PHE A 262 -14.59 26.81 -15.55
C PHE A 262 -13.71 26.17 -16.63
N ASP A 263 -12.46 26.62 -16.75
CA ASP A 263 -11.44 26.05 -17.62
C ASP A 263 -10.72 24.89 -16.90
N LYS A 264 -11.18 23.67 -17.20
CA LYS A 264 -10.66 22.43 -16.59
C LYS A 264 -9.21 22.16 -16.99
N GLU A 265 -8.81 22.51 -18.21
CA GLU A 265 -7.47 22.24 -18.72
C GLU A 265 -6.45 23.14 -18.04
N TYR A 266 -6.75 24.44 -17.92
CA TYR A 266 -5.93 25.38 -17.17
C TYR A 266 -5.83 24.97 -15.70
N TYR A 267 -6.95 24.60 -15.08
CA TYR A 267 -6.99 24.19 -13.68
C TYR A 267 -6.04 23.02 -13.39
N LEU A 268 -6.06 21.98 -14.24
CA LEU A 268 -5.26 20.78 -14.03
C LEU A 268 -3.79 20.95 -14.43
N LYS A 269 -3.49 21.72 -15.49
CA LYS A 269 -2.12 21.87 -16.01
C LYS A 269 -1.34 23.01 -15.35
N THR A 270 -2.02 24.00 -14.79
CA THR A 270 -1.39 25.21 -14.25
C THR A 270 -1.70 25.39 -12.77
N HIS A 271 -2.99 25.47 -12.41
CA HIS A 271 -3.40 25.85 -11.06
C HIS A 271 -3.03 24.81 -10.00
N MET A 272 -3.36 23.53 -10.22
CA MET A 272 -3.06 22.48 -9.25
C MET A 272 -1.54 22.21 -9.08
N PRO A 273 -0.71 22.23 -10.15
CA PRO A 273 0.74 22.22 -10.00
C PRO A 273 1.30 23.41 -9.22
N LEU A 274 0.73 24.61 -9.38
CA LEU A 274 1.10 25.78 -8.58
C LEU A 274 0.75 25.57 -7.10
N ALA A 275 -0.43 25.01 -6.80
CA ALA A 275 -0.82 24.64 -5.45
C ALA A 275 0.14 23.62 -4.84
N MET A 276 0.46 22.53 -5.55
CA MET A 276 1.42 21.52 -5.08
C MET A 276 2.82 22.08 -4.87
N LYS A 277 3.26 23.05 -5.68
CA LYS A 277 4.57 23.68 -5.53
C LYS A 277 4.71 24.40 -4.19
N HIS A 278 3.68 25.15 -3.78
CA HIS A 278 3.72 25.94 -2.54
C HIS A 278 3.22 25.17 -1.32
N TRP A 279 2.17 24.36 -1.46
CA TRP A 279 1.56 23.63 -0.34
C TRP A 279 2.16 22.24 -0.11
N GLY A 280 2.80 21.63 -1.11
CA GLY A 280 3.50 20.34 -0.99
C GLY A 280 4.54 20.32 0.14
N PRO A 281 5.44 21.31 0.22
CA PRO A 281 6.40 21.42 1.32
C PRO A 281 5.78 21.52 2.72
N HIS A 282 4.52 21.96 2.82
CA HIS A 282 3.77 22.08 4.07
C HIS A 282 2.93 20.85 4.42
N GLY A 283 2.99 19.79 3.60
CA GLY A 283 2.35 18.51 3.86
C GLY A 283 1.15 18.19 2.98
N MET A 284 0.92 18.92 1.88
CA MET A 284 -0.03 18.51 0.85
C MET A 284 0.50 17.29 0.09
N LYS A 285 -0.22 16.18 0.13
CA LYS A 285 0.21 14.90 -0.44
C LYS A 285 -0.33 14.64 -1.82
N SER A 286 -1.60 14.95 -2.00
CA SER A 286 -2.37 14.54 -3.16
C SER A 286 -3.55 15.48 -3.38
N TYR A 287 -4.11 15.42 -4.57
CA TYR A 287 -5.37 16.07 -4.88
C TYR A 287 -6.19 15.22 -5.85
N ALA A 288 -7.52 15.32 -5.73
CA ALA A 288 -8.48 14.74 -6.65
C ALA A 288 -9.48 15.81 -7.08
N VAL A 289 -9.62 16.01 -8.39
CA VAL A 289 -10.57 16.97 -8.97
C VAL A 289 -11.72 16.19 -9.60
N SER A 290 -12.94 16.52 -9.20
CA SER A 290 -14.17 15.86 -9.64
C SER A 290 -15.10 16.88 -10.27
N GLU A 291 -15.66 16.52 -11.42
CA GLU A 291 -16.85 17.18 -11.97
C GLU A 291 -18.09 16.56 -11.31
N LEU A 292 -18.96 17.42 -10.78
CA LEU A 292 -20.12 17.00 -10.01
C LEU A 292 -21.38 16.98 -10.89
N GLY A 293 -22.29 16.05 -10.62
CA GLY A 293 -23.55 15.89 -11.34
C GLY A 293 -24.39 17.18 -11.41
N ALA A 294 -25.19 17.34 -12.47
CA ALA A 294 -25.96 18.55 -12.79
C ALA A 294 -27.05 18.90 -11.75
N ASP A 295 -27.42 17.93 -10.93
CA ASP A 295 -28.44 17.91 -9.90
C ASP A 295 -28.00 18.56 -8.57
N GLY A 296 -26.69 18.79 -8.37
CA GLY A 296 -26.13 19.44 -7.19
C GLY A 296 -25.88 20.96 -7.32
N PRO A 297 -25.67 21.67 -6.19
CA PRO A 297 -25.39 23.12 -6.18
C PRO A 297 -23.95 23.49 -6.57
N TYR A 298 -23.07 22.51 -6.83
CA TYR A 298 -21.67 22.71 -7.18
C TYR A 298 -21.35 22.03 -8.51
N SER A 299 -20.45 22.62 -9.29
CA SER A 299 -20.00 22.11 -10.59
C SER A 299 -18.71 21.32 -10.50
N ILE A 300 -17.76 21.77 -9.67
CA ILE A 300 -16.44 21.16 -9.49
C ILE A 300 -16.14 21.03 -7.99
N SER A 301 -15.51 19.91 -7.60
CA SER A 301 -14.88 19.72 -6.30
C SER A 301 -13.41 19.38 -6.48
N SER A 302 -12.53 20.02 -5.71
CA SER A 302 -11.13 19.63 -5.57
C SER A 302 -10.90 19.24 -4.12
N VAL A 303 -10.51 18.00 -3.88
CA VAL A 303 -10.21 17.46 -2.56
C VAL A 303 -8.72 17.26 -2.47
N MET A 304 -8.11 17.83 -1.45
CA MET A 304 -6.67 17.81 -1.22
C MET A 304 -6.39 17.15 0.12
N GLU A 305 -5.41 16.26 0.15
CA GLU A 305 -4.99 15.55 1.35
C GLU A 305 -3.76 16.22 1.95
N PHE A 306 -3.80 16.45 3.25
CA PHE A 306 -2.72 17.02 4.03
C PHE A 306 -2.31 16.09 5.17
N ASP A 307 -1.04 16.18 5.58
CA ASP A 307 -0.50 15.47 6.74
C ASP A 307 -1.31 15.70 8.03
N SER A 308 -1.85 16.91 8.23
CA SER A 308 -2.60 17.28 9.42
C SER A 308 -3.35 18.60 9.23
N GLN A 309 -4.24 18.94 10.16
CA GLN A 309 -4.92 20.23 10.15
C GLN A 309 -3.93 21.40 10.31
N GLU A 310 -2.83 21.20 11.05
CA GLU A 310 -1.76 22.20 11.20
C GLU A 310 -1.03 22.43 9.87
N ALA A 311 -0.79 21.37 9.10
CA ALA A 311 -0.21 21.45 7.76
C ALA A 311 -1.07 22.31 6.81
N VAL A 312 -2.40 22.17 6.85
CA VAL A 312 -3.31 23.08 6.12
C VAL A 312 -3.11 24.53 6.55
N GLY A 313 -3.02 24.77 7.87
CA GLY A 313 -2.78 26.12 8.40
C GLY A 313 -1.47 26.74 7.92
N LYS A 314 -0.37 25.97 7.93
CA LYS A 314 0.94 26.41 7.42
C LYS A 314 0.91 26.68 5.92
N ALA A 315 0.29 25.79 5.16
CA ALA A 315 0.10 25.96 3.72
C ALA A 315 -0.63 27.28 3.43
N MET A 316 -1.73 27.57 4.13
CA MET A 316 -2.49 28.81 3.94
C MET A 316 -1.71 30.07 4.34
N GLN A 317 -0.73 29.96 5.24
CA GLN A 317 0.15 31.07 5.64
C GLN A 317 1.37 31.24 4.72
N ASP A 318 1.61 30.31 3.81
CA ASP A 318 2.70 30.43 2.84
C ASP A 318 2.51 31.70 1.97
N PRO A 319 3.55 32.53 1.79
CA PRO A 319 3.45 33.72 0.94
C PRO A 319 2.98 33.41 -0.50
N GLY A 320 3.30 32.23 -1.02
CA GLY A 320 2.86 31.71 -2.31
C GLY A 320 1.36 31.39 -2.37
N THR A 321 0.66 31.26 -1.25
CA THR A 321 -0.80 31.12 -1.22
C THR A 321 -1.51 32.30 -1.87
N LYS A 322 -0.95 33.50 -1.74
CA LYS A 322 -1.50 34.66 -2.44
C LYS A 322 -1.47 34.47 -3.96
N GLU A 323 -0.40 33.91 -4.50
CA GLU A 323 -0.27 33.61 -5.94
C GLU A 323 -1.34 32.60 -6.39
N ILE A 324 -1.59 31.56 -5.60
CA ILE A 324 -2.65 30.57 -5.85
C ILE A 324 -4.02 31.24 -5.88
N MET A 325 -4.34 32.08 -4.88
CA MET A 325 -5.64 32.73 -4.79
C MET A 325 -5.86 33.76 -5.92
N ASP A 326 -4.81 34.48 -6.32
CA ASP A 326 -4.88 35.44 -7.41
C ASP A 326 -5.07 34.75 -8.79
N ASP A 327 -4.67 33.49 -8.92
CA ASP A 327 -4.79 32.68 -10.14
C ASP A 327 -6.23 32.18 -10.40
N VAL A 328 -7.12 32.22 -9.38
CA VAL A 328 -8.51 31.72 -9.49
C VAL A 328 -9.29 32.34 -10.66
N LYS A 329 -9.12 33.64 -10.87
CA LYS A 329 -9.80 34.39 -11.95
C LYS A 329 -9.38 33.97 -13.37
N ASN A 330 -8.27 33.24 -13.51
CA ASN A 330 -7.76 32.83 -14.81
C ASN A 330 -8.51 31.62 -15.38
N PHE A 331 -9.14 30.80 -14.53
CA PHE A 331 -9.88 29.62 -14.96
C PHE A 331 -11.37 29.64 -14.58
N THR A 332 -11.82 30.50 -13.67
CA THR A 332 -13.24 30.59 -13.33
C THR A 332 -13.68 32.00 -12.95
N ASN A 333 -14.95 32.31 -13.23
CA ASN A 333 -15.63 33.51 -12.72
C ASN A 333 -16.43 33.23 -11.42
N SER A 334 -16.36 32.01 -10.89
CA SER A 334 -17.10 31.60 -9.69
C SER A 334 -16.21 31.66 -8.45
N GLU A 335 -16.72 32.25 -7.38
CA GLU A 335 -16.03 32.27 -6.09
C GLU A 335 -16.06 30.88 -5.45
N PRO A 336 -14.90 30.24 -5.18
CA PRO A 336 -14.87 28.96 -4.53
C PRO A 336 -15.19 29.05 -3.03
N ILE A 337 -15.69 27.95 -2.49
CA ILE A 337 -15.78 27.72 -1.06
C ILE A 337 -14.65 26.77 -0.67
N LEU A 338 -13.73 27.25 0.18
CA LEU A 338 -12.70 26.41 0.80
C LEU A 338 -13.21 25.96 2.18
N VAL A 339 -13.28 24.65 2.38
CA VAL A 339 -13.50 24.03 3.69
C VAL A 339 -12.32 23.12 4.00
N HIS A 340 -11.93 23.02 5.25
CA HIS A 340 -10.88 22.10 5.64
C HIS A 340 -11.13 21.55 7.04
N GLY A 341 -10.64 20.34 7.29
CA GLY A 341 -10.87 19.66 8.55
C GLY A 341 -10.05 18.40 8.70
N SER A 342 -9.92 18.00 9.95
CA SER A 342 -9.42 16.70 10.36
C SER A 342 -10.29 15.56 9.83
N ILE A 343 -9.70 14.54 9.22
CA ILE A 343 -10.39 13.32 8.75
C ILE A 343 -10.76 12.43 9.96
N ILE A 344 -11.99 12.52 10.45
CA ILE A 344 -12.39 11.77 11.65
C ILE A 344 -12.59 10.24 11.45
N GLY A 345 -12.45 9.73 10.23
CA GLY A 345 -12.51 8.30 9.90
C GLY A 345 -12.43 8.03 8.40
N THR A 346 -11.92 6.85 8.04
CA THR A 346 -11.81 6.33 6.67
C THR A 346 -12.17 4.84 6.67
N SER A 347 -12.66 4.28 5.56
CA SER A 347 -13.26 2.95 5.49
C SER A 347 -12.52 1.97 4.59
#